data_AF-A0A8J9VI43-F1
#
_entry.id   AF-A0A8J9VI43-F1
#
_cell.length_a   1.000
_cell.length_b   1.000
_cell.length_c   1.000
_cell.angle_alpha   90.00
_cell.angle_beta   90.00
_cell.angle_gamma   90.00
#
_symmetry.space_group_name_H-M   'P 1'
#
loop_
_entity.id
_entity.type
_entity.pdbx_description
1 polymer ?
#
loop_
_entity_poly.entity_id
_entity_poly.type
_entity_poly.pdbx_seq_one_letter_code
_entity_poly.pdbx_strand_id
1 'polypeptide(L)'
;MELAEEVLGTNRQRNKEWISAETLEKVAERKKKKTAINNSRTRTEKAKAHEEYAEAHRAVKRHIRADKKNHMESLAVEAEDAVRHGNMRELYATIKKLSGKHTQSDRPVKDSDGNVIPDMEGQKQRWAEYFENLLNRPAPRETADIHQADSDLGIECGPPSKEEIRKAVMQLKNGKATGPDNIPAEALKADVETSVDMFYPLFQNIWEKEEIPQEWKEGYIIKLPKKGDLSSCANYRGITLLSVPSKVFNRVLLNRMRDAVDPHLRDQQAGFRKNRSCTDQITTLRIILEQSIEWNSPLYINFIDYEKAFDKHIVYQKNMLEESYTSA
;
A
#
# COMPACT_ATOMS: atom_id res chain seq x y z
N MET A 1 -35.29 -32.09 16.33
CA MET A 1 -34.30 -31.07 16.75
C MET A 1 -32.90 -31.45 16.26
N GLU A 2 -32.50 -32.72 16.31
CA GLU A 2 -31.21 -33.20 15.77
C GLU A 2 -30.97 -32.91 14.28
N LEU A 3 -31.98 -33.09 13.41
CA LEU A 3 -31.83 -32.86 11.96
C LEU A 3 -31.53 -31.40 11.57
N ALA A 4 -31.93 -30.43 12.41
CA ALA A 4 -31.71 -29.01 12.16
C ALA A 4 -30.29 -28.57 12.54
N GLU A 5 -29.67 -29.23 13.53
CA GLU A 5 -28.27 -28.98 13.92
C GLU A 5 -27.27 -29.57 12.92
N GLU A 6 -27.62 -30.69 12.27
CA GLU A 6 -26.78 -31.38 11.28
C GLU A 6 -26.72 -30.63 9.93
N VAL A 7 -27.83 -30.02 9.49
CA VAL A 7 -27.92 -29.36 8.17
C VAL A 7 -27.48 -27.90 8.19
N LEU A 8 -27.77 -27.15 9.27
CA LEU A 8 -27.49 -25.71 9.33
C LEU A 8 -26.15 -25.38 10.00
N GLY A 9 -25.60 -26.32 10.78
CA GLY A 9 -24.51 -26.05 11.70
C GLY A 9 -24.95 -25.10 12.83
N THR A 10 -24.38 -25.25 14.02
CA THR A 10 -24.48 -24.19 15.02
C THR A 10 -23.63 -23.01 14.56
N ASN A 11 -24.20 -21.80 14.53
CA ASN A 11 -23.44 -20.56 14.35
C ASN A 11 -22.45 -20.45 15.52
N ARG A 12 -21.27 -21.06 15.35
CA ARG A 12 -20.15 -20.91 16.27
C ARG A 12 -19.67 -19.48 16.09
N GLN A 13 -20.26 -18.56 16.85
CA GLN A 13 -19.61 -17.29 17.10
C GLN A 13 -18.19 -17.62 17.55
N ARG A 14 -17.21 -17.37 16.68
CA ARG A 14 -15.80 -17.50 17.03
C ARG A 14 -15.60 -16.58 18.22
N ASN A 15 -15.35 -17.18 19.39
CA ASN A 15 -14.92 -16.41 20.55
C ASN A 15 -13.67 -15.63 20.14
N LYS A 16 -13.55 -14.39 20.62
CA LYS A 16 -12.35 -13.60 20.33
C LYS A 16 -11.14 -14.40 20.81
N GLU A 17 -10.16 -14.58 19.92
CA GLU A 17 -9.01 -15.49 20.14
C GLU A 17 -8.20 -15.15 21.41
N TRP A 18 -8.28 -13.91 21.88
CA TRP A 18 -7.60 -13.45 23.09
C TRP A 18 -8.32 -13.77 24.41
N ILE A 19 -9.57 -14.27 24.37
CA ILE A 19 -10.29 -14.64 25.59
C ILE A 19 -9.85 -16.03 26.02
N SER A 20 -9.33 -16.14 27.25
CA SER A 20 -8.83 -17.40 27.78
C SER A 20 -9.96 -18.42 28.05
N ALA A 21 -9.60 -19.70 28.06
CA ALA A 21 -10.55 -20.77 28.40
C ALA A 21 -11.16 -20.57 29.80
N GLU A 22 -10.36 -20.12 30.77
CA GLU A 22 -10.81 -19.80 32.14
C GLU A 22 -11.88 -18.70 32.14
N THR A 23 -11.70 -17.64 31.34
CA THR A 23 -12.71 -16.59 31.21
C THR A 23 -13.99 -17.10 30.57
N LEU A 24 -13.89 -18.00 29.58
CA LEU A 24 -15.06 -18.62 28.95
C LEU A 24 -15.86 -19.49 29.94
N GLU A 25 -15.19 -20.22 30.82
CA GLU A 25 -15.82 -20.98 31.89
C GLU A 25 -16.61 -20.07 32.84
N LYS A 26 -16.00 -18.97 33.29
CA LYS A 26 -16.68 -17.95 34.14
C LYS A 26 -17.87 -17.31 33.43
N VAL A 27 -17.79 -17.11 32.11
CA VAL A 27 -18.93 -16.64 31.30
C VAL A 27 -20.06 -17.67 31.30
N ALA A 28 -19.75 -18.97 31.20
CA ALA A 28 -20.72 -20.04 31.27
C ALA A 28 -21.38 -20.13 32.66
N GLU A 29 -20.61 -20.03 33.74
CA GLU A 29 -21.13 -19.98 35.11
C GLU A 29 -22.08 -18.79 35.31
N ARG A 30 -21.69 -17.60 34.85
CA ARG A 30 -22.57 -16.42 34.89
C ARG A 30 -23.87 -16.65 34.12
N LYS A 31 -23.85 -17.37 32.98
CA LYS A 31 -25.06 -17.73 32.23
C LYS A 31 -25.95 -18.67 33.06
N LYS A 32 -25.40 -19.69 33.73
CA LYS A 32 -26.14 -20.58 34.66
C LYS A 32 -26.80 -19.80 35.81
N LYS A 33 -26.08 -18.83 36.39
CA LYS A 33 -26.65 -17.97 37.45
C LYS A 33 -27.73 -17.02 36.92
N LYS A 34 -27.63 -16.59 35.66
CA LYS A 34 -28.69 -15.81 35.00
C LYS A 34 -29.97 -16.63 34.79
N THR A 35 -29.84 -17.90 34.43
CA THR A 35 -31.00 -18.81 34.32
C THR A 35 -31.64 -19.08 35.69
N ALA A 36 -30.85 -19.16 36.77
CA ALA A 36 -31.37 -19.30 38.13
C ALA A 36 -32.25 -18.10 38.55
N ILE A 37 -31.89 -16.87 38.17
CA ILE A 37 -32.74 -15.69 38.39
C ILE A 37 -34.10 -15.84 37.67
N ASN A 38 -34.09 -16.32 36.42
CA ASN A 38 -35.31 -16.44 35.62
C ASN A 38 -36.25 -17.53 36.14
N ASN A 39 -35.70 -18.59 36.76
CA ASN A 39 -36.45 -19.72 37.27
C ASN A 39 -36.89 -19.56 38.75
N SER A 40 -36.45 -18.51 39.43
CA SER A 40 -36.77 -18.25 40.84
C SER A 40 -38.25 -17.91 41.01
N ARG A 41 -38.94 -18.61 41.92
CA ARG A 41 -40.40 -18.48 42.12
C ARG A 41 -40.77 -17.55 43.27
N THR A 42 -39.87 -17.36 44.23
CA THR A 42 -40.08 -16.49 45.40
C THR A 42 -39.20 -15.25 45.37
N ARG A 43 -39.61 -14.20 46.09
CA ARG A 43 -38.86 -12.93 46.18
C ARG A 43 -37.49 -13.08 46.85
N THR A 44 -37.37 -13.97 47.83
CA THR A 44 -36.14 -14.26 48.57
C THR A 44 -35.14 -15.06 47.73
N GLU A 45 -35.59 -16.12 47.04
CA GLU A 45 -34.74 -16.87 46.09
C GLU A 45 -34.22 -15.98 44.96
N LYS A 46 -35.09 -15.12 44.42
CA LYS A 46 -34.73 -14.19 43.36
C LYS A 46 -33.67 -13.18 43.84
N ALA A 47 -33.77 -12.68 45.07
CA ALA A 47 -32.77 -11.78 45.64
C ALA A 47 -31.39 -12.45 45.78
N LYS A 48 -31.35 -13.69 46.29
CA LYS A 48 -30.11 -14.48 46.40
C LYS A 48 -29.49 -14.78 45.04
N ALA A 49 -30.29 -15.22 44.06
CA ALA A 49 -29.82 -15.48 42.70
C ALA A 49 -29.28 -14.21 42.02
N HIS A 50 -29.85 -13.04 42.33
CA HIS A 50 -29.36 -11.75 41.85
C HIS A 50 -27.98 -11.40 42.42
N GLU A 51 -27.74 -11.65 43.70
CA GLU A 51 -26.45 -11.43 44.36
C GLU A 51 -25.36 -12.33 43.77
N GLU A 52 -25.63 -13.64 43.66
CA GLU A 52 -24.71 -14.61 43.07
C GLU A 52 -24.38 -14.30 41.60
N TYR A 53 -25.36 -13.83 40.83
CA TYR A 53 -25.13 -13.35 39.46
C TYR A 53 -24.27 -12.09 39.43
N ALA A 54 -24.50 -11.14 40.35
CA ALA A 54 -23.73 -9.91 40.40
C ALA A 54 -22.24 -10.20 40.68
N GLU A 55 -21.94 -11.13 41.59
CA GLU A 55 -20.57 -11.59 41.85
C GLU A 55 -19.93 -12.25 40.63
N ALA A 56 -20.63 -13.21 39.99
CA ALA A 56 -20.11 -13.85 38.79
C ALA A 56 -19.92 -12.86 37.63
N HIS A 57 -20.79 -11.86 37.51
CA HIS A 57 -20.64 -10.80 36.51
C HIS A 57 -19.44 -9.89 36.79
N ARG A 58 -19.17 -9.56 38.07
CA ARG A 58 -17.95 -8.84 38.47
C ARG A 58 -16.70 -9.67 38.17
N ALA A 59 -16.72 -10.97 38.47
CA ALA A 59 -15.62 -11.89 38.15
C ALA A 59 -15.34 -11.95 36.64
N VAL A 60 -16.37 -12.16 35.82
CA VAL A 60 -16.24 -12.13 34.35
C VAL A 60 -15.65 -10.80 33.86
N LYS A 61 -16.12 -9.66 34.38
CA LYS A 61 -15.55 -8.34 34.02
C LYS A 61 -14.07 -8.22 34.40
N ARG A 62 -13.64 -8.73 35.56
CA ARG A 62 -12.23 -8.71 35.97
C ARG A 62 -11.37 -9.55 35.05
N HIS A 63 -11.79 -10.78 34.75
CA HIS A 63 -11.04 -11.70 33.89
C HIS A 63 -10.95 -11.22 32.45
N ILE A 64 -12.06 -10.71 31.87
CA ILE A 64 -12.02 -10.10 30.52
C ILE A 64 -11.04 -8.92 30.46
N ARG A 65 -10.95 -8.10 31.52
CA ARG A 65 -9.98 -6.99 31.57
C ARG A 65 -8.55 -7.51 31.65
N ALA A 66 -8.29 -8.55 32.44
CA ALA A 66 -6.98 -9.17 32.56
C ALA A 66 -6.53 -9.80 31.24
N ASP A 67 -7.38 -10.62 30.62
CA ASP A 67 -7.11 -11.22 29.29
C ASP A 67 -6.82 -10.16 28.24
N LYS A 68 -7.62 -9.08 28.20
CA LYS A 68 -7.41 -7.98 27.26
C LYS A 68 -6.07 -7.29 27.50
N LYS A 69 -5.70 -7.05 28.76
CA LYS A 69 -4.41 -6.44 29.13
C LYS A 69 -3.25 -7.32 28.68
N ASN A 70 -3.28 -8.60 29.02
CA ASN A 70 -2.24 -9.57 28.65
C ASN A 70 -2.09 -9.68 27.13
N HIS A 71 -3.20 -9.68 26.40
CA HIS A 71 -3.17 -9.69 24.94
C HIS A 71 -2.53 -8.42 24.36
N MET A 72 -2.86 -7.24 24.90
CA MET A 72 -2.24 -5.98 24.47
C MET A 72 -0.74 -5.94 24.78
N GLU A 73 -0.31 -6.45 25.94
CA GLU A 73 1.11 -6.57 26.30
C GLU A 73 1.85 -7.53 25.36
N SER A 74 1.26 -8.69 25.04
CA SER A 74 1.81 -9.63 24.06
C SER A 74 2.02 -8.98 22.69
N LEU A 75 1.03 -8.23 22.19
CA LEU A 75 1.14 -7.50 20.92
C LEU A 75 2.20 -6.39 20.98
N ALA A 76 2.38 -5.72 22.12
CA ALA A 76 3.44 -4.73 22.27
C ALA A 76 4.82 -5.37 22.18
N VAL A 77 5.02 -6.51 22.83
CA VAL A 77 6.27 -7.30 22.75
C VAL A 77 6.54 -7.77 21.31
N GLU A 78 5.53 -8.29 20.60
CA GLU A 78 5.64 -8.64 19.17
C GLU A 78 6.08 -7.44 18.32
N ALA A 79 5.55 -6.24 18.59
CA ALA A 79 5.93 -5.03 17.86
C ALA A 79 7.38 -4.62 18.15
N GLU A 80 7.83 -4.69 19.41
CA GLU A 80 9.22 -4.41 19.78
C GLU A 80 10.19 -5.40 19.12
N ASP A 81 9.85 -6.68 19.12
CA ASP A 81 10.66 -7.72 18.50
C ASP A 81 10.76 -7.52 16.98
N ALA A 82 9.66 -7.17 16.33
CA ALA A 82 9.64 -6.84 14.91
C ALA A 82 10.55 -5.64 14.59
N VAL A 83 10.63 -4.62 15.45
CA VAL A 83 11.58 -3.50 15.30
C VAL A 83 13.02 -3.98 15.41
N ARG A 84 13.34 -4.79 16.43
CA ARG A 84 14.70 -5.31 16.65
C ARG A 84 15.22 -6.10 15.45
N HIS A 85 14.34 -6.86 14.80
CA HIS A 85 14.66 -7.65 13.61
C HIS A 85 14.51 -6.87 12.28
N GLY A 86 14.14 -5.59 12.32
CA GLY A 86 13.90 -4.79 11.12
C GLY A 86 12.69 -5.26 10.29
N ASN A 87 11.81 -6.09 10.86
CA ASN A 87 10.62 -6.63 10.21
C ASN A 87 9.46 -5.62 10.22
N MET A 88 9.56 -4.60 9.38
CA MET A 88 8.54 -3.55 9.29
C MET A 88 7.15 -4.09 8.92
N ARG A 89 7.06 -5.20 8.19
CA ARG A 89 5.77 -5.79 7.79
C ARG A 89 5.00 -6.28 9.01
N GLU A 90 5.66 -7.02 9.88
CA GLU A 90 5.10 -7.53 11.12
C GLU A 90 4.78 -6.38 12.09
N LEU A 91 5.70 -5.43 12.25
CA LEU A 91 5.46 -4.23 13.04
C LEU A 91 4.16 -3.52 12.65
N TYR A 92 3.97 -3.22 11.36
CA TYR A 92 2.74 -2.55 10.90
C TYR A 92 1.50 -3.42 11.05
N ALA A 93 1.60 -4.74 10.87
CA ALA A 93 0.50 -5.65 11.12
C ALA A 93 0.08 -5.63 12.59
N THR A 94 1.04 -5.64 13.51
CA THR A 94 0.82 -5.60 14.96
C THR A 94 0.30 -4.25 15.42
N ILE A 95 0.83 -3.13 14.91
CA ILE A 95 0.28 -1.78 15.14
C ILE A 95 -1.17 -1.69 14.68
N LYS A 96 -1.52 -2.31 13.54
CA LYS A 96 -2.91 -2.35 13.06
C LYS A 96 -3.83 -3.10 14.04
N LYS A 97 -3.39 -4.23 14.60
CA LYS A 97 -4.11 -4.96 15.66
C LYS A 97 -4.27 -4.09 16.91
N LEU A 98 -3.19 -3.47 17.38
CA LEU A 98 -3.16 -2.63 18.59
C LEU A 98 -4.05 -1.39 18.47
N SER A 99 -4.01 -0.70 17.33
CA SER A 99 -4.78 0.52 17.10
C SER A 99 -6.29 0.28 16.97
N GLY A 100 -6.72 -0.97 16.79
CA GLY A 100 -8.12 -1.32 16.54
C GLY A 100 -8.70 -0.72 15.27
N LYS A 101 -7.86 -0.10 14.41
CA LYS A 101 -8.29 0.51 13.15
C LYS A 101 -8.54 -0.60 12.13
N HIS A 102 -9.81 -0.98 12.01
CA HIS A 102 -10.26 -1.77 10.88
C HIS A 102 -10.18 -0.93 9.60
N THR A 103 -9.78 -1.57 8.51
CA THR A 103 -9.83 -0.99 7.18
C THR A 103 -11.26 -0.52 6.93
N GLN A 104 -11.44 0.74 6.49
CA GLN A 104 -12.77 1.23 6.12
C GLN A 104 -13.36 0.28 5.07
N SER A 105 -14.63 -0.10 5.24
CA SER A 105 -15.34 -0.94 4.26
C SER A 105 -15.38 -0.24 2.92
N ASP A 106 -15.26 -1.00 1.82
CA ASP A 106 -15.47 -0.46 0.47
C ASP A 106 -16.89 0.16 0.43
N ARG A 107 -16.98 1.43 0.06
CA ARG A 107 -18.24 2.14 -0.05
C ARG A 107 -18.68 2.11 -1.52
N PRO A 108 -19.99 2.00 -1.80
CA PRO A 108 -20.48 2.22 -3.15
C PRO A 108 -20.00 3.58 -3.69
N VAL A 109 -19.45 3.59 -4.90
CA VAL A 109 -18.97 4.82 -5.53
C VAL A 109 -20.11 5.63 -6.13
N LYS A 110 -19.90 6.93 -6.26
CA LYS A 110 -20.83 7.85 -6.92
C LYS A 110 -20.50 8.01 -8.41
N ASP A 111 -21.54 8.25 -9.21
CA ASP A 111 -21.42 8.69 -10.60
C ASP A 111 -20.90 10.14 -10.70
N SER A 112 -20.86 10.70 -11.91
CA SER A 112 -20.47 12.10 -12.16
C SER A 112 -21.44 13.11 -11.56
N ASP A 113 -22.71 12.74 -11.42
CA ASP A 113 -23.81 13.59 -10.95
C ASP A 113 -23.97 13.53 -9.42
N GLY A 114 -23.22 12.65 -8.75
CA GLY A 114 -23.20 12.49 -7.30
C GLY A 114 -24.13 11.41 -6.76
N ASN A 115 -24.81 10.65 -7.62
CA ASN A 115 -25.69 9.56 -7.21
C ASN A 115 -24.88 8.29 -6.92
N VAL A 116 -25.31 7.53 -5.92
CA VAL A 116 -24.63 6.30 -5.51
C VAL A 116 -24.96 5.17 -6.47
N ILE A 117 -23.93 4.47 -6.96
CA ILE A 117 -24.08 3.31 -7.84
C ILE A 117 -24.11 2.04 -6.96
N PRO A 118 -25.25 1.35 -6.84
CA PRO A 118 -25.39 0.25 -5.89
C PRO A 118 -24.82 -1.07 -6.42
N ASP A 119 -24.84 -1.29 -7.73
CA ASP A 119 -24.45 -2.56 -8.34
C ASP A 119 -22.94 -2.61 -8.65
N MET A 120 -22.39 -3.83 -8.66
CA MET A 120 -20.94 -4.01 -8.82
C MET A 120 -20.45 -3.68 -10.24
N GLU A 121 -21.29 -3.86 -11.25
CA GLU A 121 -20.88 -3.70 -12.65
C GLU A 121 -20.82 -2.22 -13.03
N GLY A 122 -21.84 -1.44 -12.66
CA GLY A 122 -21.84 0.01 -12.78
C GLY A 122 -20.69 0.64 -12.00
N GLN A 123 -20.37 0.12 -10.81
CA GLN A 123 -19.19 0.58 -10.07
C GLN A 123 -17.88 0.28 -10.81
N LYS A 124 -17.71 -0.89 -11.43
CA LYS A 124 -16.52 -1.19 -12.25
C LYS A 124 -16.44 -0.27 -13.46
N GLN A 125 -17.55 -0.04 -14.17
CA GLN A 125 -17.60 0.85 -15.31
C GLN A 125 -17.21 2.28 -14.90
N ARG A 126 -17.72 2.74 -13.76
CA ARG A 126 -17.37 4.04 -13.18
C ARG A 126 -15.88 4.17 -12.89
N TRP A 127 -15.25 3.09 -12.40
CA TRP A 127 -13.80 3.03 -12.19
C TRP A 127 -13.02 3.07 -13.50
N ALA A 128 -13.44 2.31 -14.51
CA ALA A 128 -12.82 2.31 -15.82
C ALA A 128 -12.86 3.71 -16.44
N GLU A 129 -14.04 4.32 -16.50
CA GLU A 129 -14.24 5.68 -16.99
C GLU A 129 -13.40 6.71 -16.23
N TYR A 130 -13.32 6.60 -14.89
CA TYR A 130 -12.50 7.51 -14.09
C TYR A 130 -11.01 7.41 -14.45
N PHE A 131 -10.46 6.19 -14.52
CA PHE A 131 -9.04 6.00 -14.83
C PHE A 131 -8.72 6.29 -16.29
N GLU A 132 -9.63 6.01 -17.21
CA GLU A 132 -9.51 6.37 -18.62
C GLU A 132 -9.38 7.89 -18.77
N ASN A 133 -10.30 8.65 -18.19
CA ASN A 133 -10.25 10.13 -18.21
C ASN A 133 -9.02 10.70 -17.47
N LEU A 134 -8.56 10.01 -16.42
CA LEU A 134 -7.42 10.46 -15.64
C LEU A 134 -6.10 10.25 -16.38
N LEU A 135 -5.91 9.09 -17.03
CA LEU A 135 -4.65 8.65 -17.62
C LEU A 135 -4.52 9.03 -19.11
N ASN A 136 -5.63 9.23 -19.83
CA ASN A 136 -5.64 9.53 -21.27
C ASN A 136 -6.06 10.98 -21.55
N ARG A 137 -5.48 11.93 -20.83
CA ARG A 137 -5.75 13.36 -21.06
C ARG A 137 -5.21 13.80 -22.43
N PRO A 138 -5.87 14.76 -23.09
CA PRO A 138 -5.35 15.31 -24.34
C PRO A 138 -4.02 16.01 -24.11
N ALA A 139 -3.20 16.05 -25.18
CA ALA A 139 -1.96 16.80 -25.20
C ALA A 139 -2.21 18.27 -24.81
N PRO A 140 -1.26 18.91 -24.11
CA PRO A 140 -1.31 20.35 -23.90
C PRO A 140 -1.25 21.07 -25.25
N ARG A 141 -1.90 22.23 -25.36
CA ARG A 141 -1.85 23.05 -26.58
C ARG A 141 -0.47 23.66 -26.83
N GLU A 142 0.28 23.91 -25.76
CA GLU A 142 1.63 24.46 -25.79
C GLU A 142 2.58 23.37 -25.31
N THR A 143 3.54 23.00 -26.15
CA THR A 143 4.64 22.10 -25.79
C THR A 143 5.68 22.89 -25.01
N ALA A 144 6.43 22.22 -24.11
CA ALA A 144 7.53 22.89 -23.46
C ALA A 144 8.69 23.03 -24.44
N ASP A 145 9.34 24.19 -24.42
CA ASP A 145 10.57 24.44 -25.16
C ASP A 145 11.71 23.63 -24.52
N ILE A 146 12.04 22.48 -25.11
CA ILE A 146 13.16 21.66 -24.69
C ILE A 146 14.38 22.10 -25.48
N HIS A 147 15.27 22.83 -24.81
CA HIS A 147 16.57 23.14 -25.38
C HIS A 147 17.41 21.86 -25.54
N GLN A 148 18.18 21.80 -26.63
CA GLN A 148 19.13 20.73 -26.85
C GLN A 148 20.12 20.68 -25.69
N ALA A 149 20.43 19.49 -25.20
CA ALA A 149 21.36 19.33 -24.09
C ALA A 149 22.75 19.85 -24.49
N ASP A 150 23.36 20.64 -23.62
CA ASP A 150 24.68 21.24 -23.85
C ASP A 150 25.80 20.20 -23.93
N SER A 151 25.59 18.99 -23.40
CA SER A 151 26.59 17.92 -23.32
C SER A 151 25.97 16.53 -23.33
N ASP A 152 26.62 15.60 -24.02
CA ASP A 152 26.36 14.16 -23.88
C ASP A 152 26.77 13.67 -22.49
N LEU A 153 25.86 12.97 -21.82
CA LEU A 153 26.07 12.41 -20.48
C LEU A 153 26.83 11.07 -20.52
N GLY A 154 27.17 10.55 -21.70
CA GLY A 154 27.94 9.32 -21.87
C GLY A 154 27.19 8.09 -21.37
N ILE A 155 25.86 8.08 -21.52
CA ILE A 155 25.01 6.96 -21.12
C ILE A 155 25.20 5.83 -22.15
N GLU A 156 25.43 4.61 -21.67
CA GLU A 156 25.55 3.44 -22.54
C GLU A 156 24.25 3.19 -23.33
N CYS A 157 24.34 3.30 -24.66
CA CYS A 157 23.22 3.14 -25.60
C CYS A 157 23.24 1.79 -26.35
N GLY A 158 24.26 0.97 -26.16
CA GLY A 158 24.32 -0.40 -26.69
C GLY A 158 23.36 -1.36 -25.95
N PRO A 159 23.16 -2.59 -26.47
CA PRO A 159 22.25 -3.55 -25.86
C PRO A 159 22.64 -3.89 -24.41
N PRO A 160 21.66 -4.21 -23.52
CA PRO A 160 21.92 -4.65 -22.15
C PRO A 160 22.87 -5.84 -22.04
N SER A 161 23.88 -5.74 -21.18
CA SER A 161 24.76 -6.88 -20.87
C SER A 161 24.09 -7.84 -19.88
N LYS A 162 24.52 -9.12 -19.88
CA LYS A 162 24.08 -10.11 -18.88
C LYS A 162 24.32 -9.65 -17.43
N GLU A 163 25.40 -8.91 -17.17
CA GLU A 163 25.72 -8.41 -15.83
C GLU A 163 24.73 -7.33 -15.37
N GLU A 164 24.31 -6.44 -16.27
CA GLU A 164 23.28 -5.45 -15.96
C GLU A 164 21.94 -6.10 -15.65
N ILE A 165 21.57 -7.13 -16.41
CA ILE A 165 20.35 -7.92 -16.18
C ILE A 165 20.43 -8.63 -14.82
N ARG A 166 21.54 -9.30 -14.51
CA ARG A 166 21.79 -9.96 -13.22
C ARG A 166 21.61 -8.99 -12.07
N LYS A 167 22.25 -7.82 -12.16
CA LYS A 167 22.16 -6.75 -11.16
C LYS A 167 20.71 -6.25 -11.02
N ALA A 168 19.98 -6.08 -12.11
CA ALA A 168 18.59 -5.65 -12.11
C ALA A 168 17.66 -6.67 -11.43
N VAL A 169 17.81 -7.97 -11.72
CA VAL A 169 17.06 -9.06 -11.07
C VAL A 169 17.30 -9.06 -9.56
N MET A 170 18.57 -8.97 -9.14
CA MET A 170 18.93 -8.96 -7.73
C MET A 170 18.36 -7.76 -6.97
N GLN A 171 18.22 -6.61 -7.63
CA GLN A 171 17.64 -5.38 -7.07
C GLN A 171 16.12 -5.39 -6.91
N LEU A 172 15.40 -6.37 -7.49
CA LEU A 172 13.95 -6.48 -7.27
C LEU A 172 13.64 -6.65 -5.78
N LYS A 173 12.47 -6.17 -5.33
CA LYS A 173 12.05 -6.35 -3.93
C LYS A 173 11.16 -7.58 -3.84
N ASN A 174 11.43 -8.42 -2.83
CA ASN A 174 10.59 -9.57 -2.51
C ASN A 174 9.29 -9.12 -1.81
N GLY A 175 8.29 -9.98 -1.81
CA GLY A 175 6.98 -9.80 -1.18
C GLY A 175 6.12 -8.74 -1.87
N LYS A 176 6.36 -8.47 -3.15
CA LYS A 176 5.60 -7.52 -3.96
C LYS A 176 4.57 -8.24 -4.81
N ALA A 177 3.43 -7.58 -5.04
CA ALA A 177 2.38 -8.10 -5.91
C ALA A 177 2.86 -8.21 -7.36
N THR A 178 2.38 -9.24 -8.05
CA THR A 178 2.67 -9.53 -9.45
C THR A 178 1.80 -8.72 -10.39
N GLY A 179 2.23 -8.62 -11.65
CA GLY A 179 1.38 -8.12 -12.73
C GLY A 179 0.46 -9.22 -13.28
N PRO A 180 -0.14 -9.00 -14.46
CA PRO A 180 -0.99 -9.98 -15.15
C PRO A 180 -0.33 -11.34 -15.42
N ASP A 181 1.00 -11.35 -15.57
CA ASP A 181 1.81 -12.54 -15.79
C ASP A 181 1.92 -13.49 -14.58
N ASN A 182 1.54 -13.02 -13.38
CA ASN A 182 1.68 -13.77 -12.13
C ASN A 182 3.10 -14.25 -11.81
N ILE A 183 4.14 -13.60 -12.35
CA ILE A 183 5.53 -13.95 -12.09
C ILE A 183 6.06 -13.11 -10.91
N PRO A 184 6.34 -13.69 -9.74
CA PRO A 184 6.90 -12.97 -8.61
C PRO A 184 8.41 -12.73 -8.79
N ALA A 185 8.93 -11.70 -8.12
CA ALA A 185 10.37 -11.41 -8.12
C ALA A 185 11.20 -12.59 -7.57
N GLU A 186 10.63 -13.33 -6.61
CA GLU A 186 11.21 -14.50 -5.99
C GLU A 186 11.45 -15.64 -6.98
N ALA A 187 10.56 -15.82 -7.97
CA ALA A 187 10.75 -16.83 -9.00
C ALA A 187 12.00 -16.52 -9.85
N LEU A 188 12.19 -15.26 -10.22
CA LEU A 188 13.37 -14.81 -10.98
C LEU A 188 14.66 -14.84 -10.15
N LYS A 189 14.55 -14.76 -8.83
CA LYS A 189 15.69 -14.81 -7.91
C LYS A 189 16.05 -16.21 -7.44
N ALA A 190 15.15 -17.18 -7.60
CA ALA A 190 15.39 -18.56 -7.20
C ALA A 190 16.56 -19.15 -8.00
N ASP A 191 16.62 -18.84 -9.30
CA ASP A 191 17.78 -19.08 -10.15
C ASP A 191 18.02 -17.86 -11.05
N VAL A 192 19.00 -17.05 -10.62
CA VAL A 192 19.34 -15.78 -11.27
C VAL A 192 19.98 -16.03 -12.63
N GLU A 193 20.82 -17.06 -12.76
CA GLU A 193 21.54 -17.34 -14.00
C GLU A 193 20.57 -17.80 -15.09
N THR A 194 19.67 -18.74 -14.75
CA THR A 194 18.59 -19.14 -15.66
C THR A 194 17.74 -17.94 -16.08
N SER A 195 17.40 -17.05 -15.13
CA SER A 195 16.64 -15.83 -15.45
C SER A 195 17.39 -14.89 -16.39
N VAL A 196 18.70 -14.72 -16.19
CA VAL A 196 19.56 -13.90 -17.06
C VAL A 196 19.64 -14.50 -18.46
N ASP A 197 19.82 -15.81 -18.57
CA ASP A 197 19.90 -16.50 -19.85
C ASP A 197 18.58 -16.45 -20.64
N MET A 198 17.44 -16.45 -19.95
CA MET A 198 16.13 -16.20 -20.57
C MET A 198 15.96 -14.74 -21.03
N PHE A 199 16.34 -13.77 -20.18
CA PHE A 199 16.11 -12.35 -20.47
C PHE A 199 17.08 -11.76 -21.50
N TYR A 200 18.32 -12.24 -21.56
CA TYR A 200 19.33 -11.68 -22.44
C TYR A 200 18.92 -11.66 -23.93
N PRO A 201 18.53 -12.78 -24.57
CA PRO A 201 18.10 -12.75 -25.97
C PRO A 201 16.80 -11.96 -26.17
N LEU A 202 15.89 -11.97 -25.20
CA LEU A 202 14.67 -11.16 -25.24
C LEU A 202 15.01 -9.66 -25.25
N PHE A 203 15.90 -9.21 -24.36
CA PHE A 203 16.26 -7.80 -24.26
C PHE A 203 17.07 -7.33 -25.46
N GLN A 204 17.92 -8.18 -26.05
CA GLN A 204 18.58 -7.89 -27.32
C GLN A 204 17.57 -7.67 -28.45
N ASN A 205 16.60 -8.58 -28.58
CA ASN A 205 15.55 -8.47 -29.60
C ASN A 205 14.68 -7.21 -29.41
N ILE A 206 14.31 -6.90 -28.16
CA ILE A 206 13.61 -5.64 -27.83
C ILE A 206 14.48 -4.42 -28.22
N TRP A 207 15.78 -4.48 -27.96
CA TRP A 207 16.70 -3.37 -28.28
C TRP A 207 16.87 -3.16 -29.78
N GLU A 208 17.00 -4.25 -30.55
CA GLU A 208 17.21 -4.21 -32.00
C GLU A 208 15.95 -3.82 -32.77
N LYS A 209 14.77 -4.29 -32.32
CA LYS A 209 13.50 -4.04 -32.99
C LYS A 209 12.72 -2.87 -32.45
N GLU A 210 13.12 -2.35 -31.29
CA GLU A 210 12.40 -1.30 -30.55
C GLU A 210 10.95 -1.69 -30.20
N GLU A 211 10.67 -2.99 -30.14
CA GLU A 211 9.34 -3.56 -29.88
C GLU A 211 9.33 -4.33 -28.57
N ILE A 212 8.48 -3.91 -27.63
CA ILE A 212 8.22 -4.64 -26.38
C ILE A 212 7.05 -5.63 -26.53
N PRO A 213 7.03 -6.74 -25.76
CA PRO A 213 5.90 -7.66 -25.72
C PRO A 213 4.58 -6.94 -25.44
N GLN A 214 3.50 -7.33 -26.11
CA GLN A 214 2.20 -6.68 -25.97
C GLN A 214 1.66 -6.82 -24.54
N GLU A 215 1.94 -7.93 -23.89
CA GLU A 215 1.59 -8.23 -22.50
C GLU A 215 2.22 -7.24 -21.51
N TRP A 216 3.35 -6.62 -21.86
CA TRP A 216 4.01 -5.61 -21.02
C TRP A 216 3.33 -4.24 -21.09
N LYS A 217 2.50 -4.01 -22.11
CA LYS A 217 1.70 -2.80 -22.25
C LYS A 217 0.42 -2.83 -21.40
N GLU A 218 0.10 -3.99 -20.81
CA GLU A 218 -1.05 -4.21 -19.96
C GLU A 218 -0.65 -4.27 -18.47
N GLY A 219 -1.61 -3.99 -17.59
CA GLY A 219 -1.40 -4.03 -16.14
C GLY A 219 -2.68 -3.94 -15.35
N TYR A 220 -2.66 -4.45 -14.11
CA TYR A 220 -3.81 -4.33 -13.21
C TYR A 220 -3.77 -3.01 -12.46
N ILE A 221 -4.84 -2.21 -12.56
CA ILE A 221 -5.00 -1.00 -11.75
C ILE A 221 -5.63 -1.39 -10.41
N ILE A 222 -4.84 -1.24 -9.34
CA ILE A 222 -5.31 -1.43 -7.96
C ILE A 222 -5.63 -0.07 -7.35
N LYS A 223 -6.88 0.08 -6.86
CA LYS A 223 -7.32 1.28 -6.14
C LYS A 223 -6.89 1.21 -4.67
N LEU A 224 -6.22 2.24 -4.18
CA LEU A 224 -5.89 2.41 -2.76
C LEU A 224 -6.62 3.62 -2.17
N PRO A 225 -7.37 3.48 -1.07
CA PRO A 225 -8.09 4.59 -0.47
C PRO A 225 -7.13 5.65 0.09
N LYS A 226 -7.42 6.92 -0.20
CA LYS A 226 -6.81 8.10 0.44
C LYS A 226 -7.74 8.64 1.54
N LYS A 227 -7.38 9.78 2.12
CA LYS A 227 -8.28 10.53 3.00
C LYS A 227 -9.42 11.15 2.17
N GLY A 228 -10.58 11.37 2.79
CA GLY A 228 -11.75 12.01 2.16
C GLY A 228 -12.97 11.10 2.09
N ASP A 229 -13.96 11.50 1.28
CA ASP A 229 -15.16 10.71 0.99
C ASP A 229 -14.80 9.54 0.06
N LEU A 230 -14.80 8.31 0.60
CA LEU A 230 -14.52 7.09 -0.16
C LEU A 230 -15.62 6.67 -1.13
N SER A 231 -16.74 7.39 -1.21
CA SER A 231 -17.66 7.23 -2.34
C SER A 231 -17.19 7.97 -3.60
N SER A 232 -16.16 8.83 -3.52
CA SER A 232 -15.58 9.52 -4.66
C SER A 232 -14.33 8.82 -5.19
N CYS A 233 -14.30 8.51 -6.49
CA CYS A 233 -13.13 7.92 -7.15
C CYS A 233 -11.85 8.77 -7.04
N ALA A 234 -12.00 10.10 -6.91
CA ALA A 234 -10.88 11.03 -6.76
C ALA A 234 -10.06 10.81 -5.47
N ASN A 235 -10.70 10.27 -4.44
CA ASN A 235 -10.09 9.96 -3.15
C ASN A 235 -9.42 8.58 -3.12
N TYR A 236 -9.11 8.03 -4.29
CA TYR A 236 -8.31 6.83 -4.43
C TYR A 236 -7.02 7.11 -5.23
N ARG A 237 -5.99 6.32 -4.95
CA ARG A 237 -4.76 6.25 -5.74
C ARG A 237 -4.83 5.00 -6.61
N GLY A 238 -4.73 5.15 -7.93
CA GLY A 238 -4.45 4.02 -8.81
C GLY A 238 -2.98 3.63 -8.69
N ILE A 239 -2.71 2.33 -8.52
CA ILE A 239 -1.38 1.76 -8.67
C ILE A 239 -1.47 0.68 -9.73
N THR A 240 -0.71 0.84 -10.81
CA THR A 240 -0.62 -0.16 -11.88
C THR A 240 0.40 -1.23 -11.51
N LEU A 241 -0.06 -2.48 -11.42
CA LEU A 241 0.79 -3.65 -11.28
C LEU A 241 1.21 -4.12 -12.67
N LEU A 242 2.45 -3.76 -13.04
CA LEU A 242 3.08 -4.19 -14.28
C LEU A 242 3.77 -5.55 -14.14
N SER A 243 4.00 -6.21 -15.27
CA SER A 243 4.86 -7.40 -15.41
C SER A 243 6.20 -7.22 -14.68
N VAL A 244 6.70 -8.29 -14.04
CA VAL A 244 7.99 -8.24 -13.34
C VAL A 244 9.18 -8.24 -14.32
N PRO A 245 9.20 -9.08 -15.37
CA PRO A 245 10.15 -8.95 -16.48
C PRO A 245 10.30 -7.53 -17.04
N SER A 246 9.20 -6.80 -17.27
CA SER A 246 9.26 -5.42 -17.77
C SER A 246 9.95 -4.47 -16.78
N LYS A 247 9.79 -4.71 -15.47
CA LYS A 247 10.50 -3.96 -14.42
C LYS A 247 12.00 -4.27 -14.39
N VAL A 248 12.42 -5.48 -14.77
CA VAL A 248 13.85 -5.81 -14.89
C VAL A 248 14.46 -4.99 -16.02
N PHE A 249 13.82 -4.95 -17.19
CA PHE A 249 14.27 -4.13 -18.32
C PHE A 249 14.35 -2.64 -17.95
N ASN A 250 13.26 -2.08 -17.40
CA ASN A 250 13.24 -0.68 -16.93
C ASN A 250 14.29 -0.40 -15.85
N ARG A 251 14.65 -1.40 -15.03
CA ARG A 251 15.69 -1.25 -14.01
C ARG A 251 17.08 -1.14 -14.63
N VAL A 252 17.35 -1.85 -15.72
CA VAL A 252 18.61 -1.70 -16.47
C VAL A 252 18.72 -0.26 -16.97
N LEU A 253 17.69 0.23 -17.68
CA LEU A 253 17.64 1.62 -18.17
C LEU A 253 17.83 2.64 -17.05
N LEU A 254 17.09 2.49 -15.94
CA LEU A 254 17.20 3.36 -14.78
C LEU A 254 18.61 3.36 -14.19
N ASN A 255 19.28 2.21 -14.12
CA ASN A 255 20.62 2.13 -13.56
C ASN A 255 21.65 2.85 -14.44
N ARG A 256 21.52 2.79 -15.78
CA ARG A 256 22.37 3.54 -16.71
C ARG A 256 22.17 5.05 -16.59
N MET A 257 20.91 5.50 -16.59
CA MET A 257 20.59 6.92 -16.52
C MET A 257 20.92 7.53 -15.16
N ARG A 258 20.66 6.82 -14.06
CA ARG A 258 20.76 7.38 -12.70
C ARG A 258 22.14 7.94 -12.42
N ASP A 259 23.19 7.17 -12.71
CA ASP A 259 24.54 7.54 -12.29
C ASP A 259 25.09 8.71 -13.14
N ALA A 260 24.62 8.84 -14.39
CA ALA A 260 24.96 9.96 -15.28
C ALA A 260 24.16 11.24 -14.97
N VAL A 261 22.88 11.11 -14.60
CA VAL A 261 21.99 12.25 -14.34
C VAL A 261 22.18 12.84 -12.94
N ASP A 262 22.48 12.02 -11.92
CA ASP A 262 22.51 12.47 -10.52
C ASP A 262 23.45 13.68 -10.25
N PRO A 263 24.67 13.76 -10.82
CA PRO A 263 25.56 14.92 -10.66
C PRO A 263 24.98 16.23 -11.20
N HIS A 264 24.06 16.17 -12.16
CA HIS A 264 23.46 17.32 -12.82
C HIS A 264 22.18 17.80 -12.13
N LEU A 265 21.66 17.03 -11.16
CA LEU A 265 20.48 17.39 -10.39
C LEU A 265 20.84 18.33 -9.23
N ARG A 266 20.06 19.41 -9.10
CA ARG A 266 20.17 20.39 -7.99
C ARG A 266 20.23 19.69 -6.62
N ASP A 267 21.08 20.17 -5.73
CA ASP A 267 21.24 19.59 -4.39
C ASP A 267 19.98 19.65 -3.53
N GLN A 268 19.11 20.63 -3.77
CA GLN A 268 17.84 20.76 -3.07
C GLN A 268 16.83 19.69 -3.49
N GLN A 269 17.02 19.04 -4.66
CA GLN A 269 16.19 17.91 -5.06
C GLN A 269 16.59 16.69 -4.25
N ALA A 270 15.70 16.24 -3.36
CA ALA A 270 15.90 15.02 -2.56
C ALA A 270 15.05 13.84 -3.03
N GLY A 271 13.94 14.11 -3.73
CA GLY A 271 13.01 13.07 -4.17
C GLY A 271 13.68 12.04 -5.07
N PHE A 272 13.51 10.76 -4.73
CA PHE A 272 13.99 9.60 -5.51
C PHE A 272 15.52 9.52 -5.72
N ARG A 273 16.33 10.29 -4.98
CA ARG A 273 17.80 10.24 -5.06
C ARG A 273 18.40 9.36 -3.97
N LYS A 274 19.52 8.72 -4.30
CA LYS A 274 20.26 7.88 -3.34
C LYS A 274 20.88 8.79 -2.27
N ASN A 275 20.93 8.30 -1.03
CA ASN A 275 21.54 9.00 0.12
C ASN A 275 20.93 10.38 0.43
N ARG A 276 19.68 10.64 0.02
CA ARG A 276 18.92 11.83 0.40
C ARG A 276 17.58 11.39 1.00
N SER A 277 17.13 12.10 2.04
CA SER A 277 15.90 11.76 2.76
C SER A 277 15.03 12.99 3.02
N CYS A 278 13.77 12.74 3.34
CA CYS A 278 12.85 13.79 3.79
C CYS A 278 13.34 14.46 5.10
N THR A 279 14.02 13.69 5.96
CA THR A 279 14.58 14.18 7.22
C THR A 279 15.63 15.28 6.97
N ASP A 280 16.47 15.13 5.94
CA ASP A 280 17.50 16.12 5.60
C ASP A 280 16.84 17.45 5.23
N GLN A 281 15.83 17.41 4.36
CA GLN A 281 15.09 18.60 3.93
C GLN A 281 14.31 19.28 5.08
N ILE A 282 13.70 18.48 5.97
CA ILE A 282 13.05 19.01 7.18
C ILE A 282 14.07 19.70 8.09
N THR A 283 15.26 19.12 8.22
CA THR A 283 16.34 19.68 9.05
C THR A 283 16.82 21.01 8.46
N THR A 284 17.06 21.06 7.15
CA THR A 284 17.40 22.30 6.45
C THR A 284 16.34 23.38 6.66
N LEU A 285 15.06 23.04 6.50
CA LEU A 285 13.97 24.00 6.71
C LEU A 285 13.91 24.50 8.16
N ARG A 286 14.15 23.63 9.14
CA ARG A 286 14.21 24.01 10.56
C ARG A 286 15.35 25.00 10.84
N ILE A 287 16.53 24.74 10.29
CA ILE A 287 17.69 25.64 10.45
C ILE A 287 17.39 27.03 9.86
N ILE A 288 16.75 27.08 8.68
CA ILE A 288 16.35 28.36 8.05
C ILE A 288 15.38 29.14 8.95
N LEU A 289 14.39 28.43 9.53
CA LEU A 289 13.43 29.01 10.47
C LEU A 289 14.11 29.54 11.73
N GLU A 290 14.98 28.76 12.35
CA GLU A 290 15.70 29.11 13.57
C GLU A 290 16.60 30.33 13.36
N GLN A 291 17.36 30.38 12.27
CA GLN A 291 18.19 31.54 11.94
C GLN A 291 17.33 32.79 11.67
N SER A 292 16.21 32.66 10.97
CA SER A 292 15.34 33.82 10.70
C SER A 292 14.81 34.43 12.00
N ILE A 293 14.50 33.60 12.99
CA ILE A 293 14.10 34.03 14.33
C ILE A 293 15.28 34.70 15.06
N GLU A 294 16.46 34.08 15.07
CA GLU A 294 17.66 34.59 15.74
C GLU A 294 18.06 35.98 15.24
N TRP A 295 18.00 36.20 13.92
CA TRP A 295 18.39 37.45 13.28
C TRP A 295 17.23 38.44 13.13
N ASN A 296 16.04 38.14 13.66
CA ASN A 296 14.82 38.93 13.53
C ASN A 296 14.53 39.33 12.05
N SER A 297 14.74 38.39 11.13
CA SER A 297 14.57 38.59 9.70
C SER A 297 13.21 38.05 9.24
N PRO A 298 12.45 38.79 8.41
CA PRO A 298 11.19 38.29 7.87
C PRO A 298 11.43 37.11 6.92
N LEU A 299 10.78 35.97 7.20
CA LEU A 299 10.81 34.77 6.36
C LEU A 299 9.41 34.45 5.83
N TYR A 300 9.32 34.20 4.52
CA TYR A 300 8.11 33.75 3.85
C TYR A 300 8.34 32.36 3.24
N ILE A 301 7.41 31.43 3.48
CA ILE A 301 7.49 30.06 2.96
C ILE A 301 6.28 29.79 2.07
N ASN A 302 6.52 29.31 0.86
CA ASN A 302 5.49 28.91 -0.09
C ASN A 302 5.55 27.39 -0.32
N PHE A 303 4.41 26.71 -0.16
CA PHE A 303 4.27 25.29 -0.41
C PHE A 303 3.50 25.06 -1.71
N ILE A 304 4.16 24.45 -2.69
CA ILE A 304 3.58 24.14 -4.00
C ILE A 304 3.42 22.61 -4.10
N ASP A 305 2.22 22.14 -4.40
CA ASP A 305 1.92 20.72 -4.61
C ASP A 305 1.19 20.52 -5.93
N TYR A 306 1.58 19.48 -6.67
CA TYR A 306 1.00 19.14 -7.97
C TYR A 306 -0.07 18.07 -7.81
N GLU A 307 -1.31 18.39 -8.19
CA GLU A 307 -2.41 17.45 -8.10
C GLU A 307 -2.24 16.30 -9.11
N LYS A 308 -2.02 15.07 -8.62
CA LYS A 308 -1.88 13.85 -9.43
C LYS A 308 -0.76 13.95 -10.48
N ALA A 309 0.43 14.34 -10.03
CA ALA A 309 1.54 14.69 -10.91
C ALA A 309 1.89 13.61 -11.96
N PHE A 310 1.99 12.34 -11.57
CA PHE A 310 2.29 11.26 -12.51
C PHE A 310 1.17 11.04 -13.54
N ASP A 311 -0.09 11.08 -13.10
CA ASP A 311 -1.22 10.81 -13.99
C ASP A 311 -1.45 11.96 -15.00
N LYS A 312 -1.22 13.21 -14.56
CA LYS A 312 -1.48 14.41 -15.38
C LYS A 312 -0.30 14.86 -16.21
N HIS A 313 0.94 14.60 -15.78
CA HIS A 313 2.13 15.15 -16.44
C HIS A 313 2.91 14.14 -17.29
N ILE A 314 2.67 12.82 -17.18
CA ILE A 314 3.33 11.83 -18.06
C ILE A 314 2.91 12.00 -19.54
N VAL A 315 1.70 12.51 -19.80
CA VAL A 315 1.24 12.86 -21.17
C VAL A 315 2.19 13.87 -21.84
N TYR A 316 2.85 14.76 -21.08
CA TYR A 316 3.83 15.70 -21.63
C TYR A 316 5.08 14.96 -22.14
N GLN A 317 5.55 13.93 -21.42
CA GLN A 317 6.78 13.20 -21.78
C GLN A 317 6.59 12.28 -22.98
N LYS A 318 5.43 11.65 -23.14
CA LYS A 318 5.16 10.75 -24.27
C LYS A 318 5.16 11.51 -25.61
N ASN A 319 4.51 12.67 -25.65
CA ASN A 319 4.44 13.49 -26.86
C ASN A 319 5.77 14.18 -27.18
N MET A 320 6.55 14.57 -26.15
CA MET A 320 7.89 15.14 -26.32
C MET A 320 8.89 14.17 -26.95
N LEU A 321 8.77 12.86 -26.66
CA LEU A 321 9.63 11.86 -27.28
C LEU A 321 9.20 11.62 -28.74
N GLU A 322 7.90 11.48 -29.03
CA GLU A 322 7.40 11.24 -30.39
C GLU A 322 7.77 12.36 -31.40
N GLU A 323 7.79 13.63 -30.98
CA GLU A 323 8.21 14.77 -31.82
C GLU A 323 9.74 14.83 -32.08
N SER A 324 10.55 14.36 -31.13
CA SER A 324 12.01 14.31 -31.27
C SER A 324 12.49 13.23 -32.25
N TYR A 325 11.73 12.15 -32.44
CA TYR A 325 12.03 11.08 -33.40
C TYR A 325 11.50 11.34 -34.82
N THR A 326 10.56 12.26 -35.00
CA THR A 326 10.06 12.64 -36.35
C THR A 326 10.91 13.73 -37.03
N SER A 327 11.91 14.27 -36.32
CA SER A 327 12.75 15.37 -36.77
C SER A 327 14.22 14.96 -37.06
N ALA A 328 14.53 13.65 -37.09
CA ALA A 328 15.85 13.09 -37.42
C ALA A 328 15.76 12.19 -38.66
#